data_AF-A0A521G1C6-F1
#
_entry.id   AF-A0A521G1C6-F1
#
_cell.length_a   1.000
_cell.length_b   1.000
_cell.length_c   1.000
_cell.angle_alpha   90.00
_cell.angle_beta   90.00
_cell.angle_gamma   90.00
#
_symmetry.space_group_name_H-M   'P 1'
#
loop_
_entity.id
_entity.type
_entity.pdbx_description
1 polymer ?
#
loop_
_entity_poly.entity_id
_entity_poly.type
_entity_poly.pdbx_seq_one_letter_code
_entity_poly.pdbx_strand_id
1 'polypeptide(L)' 'MKMLQVYRSEPNDDVKTLVDILNRDREADEFKLYGENPNYDELVSKIFAADKTVCWW' A
#
# COMPACT_ATOMS: atom_id res chain seq x y z
N MET A 1 6.88 3.92 -12.37
CA MET A 1 7.39 3.55 -11.03
C MET A 1 6.23 2.94 -10.27
N LYS A 2 6.39 1.71 -9.81
CA LYS A 2 5.38 0.96 -9.06
C LYS A 2 5.46 1.35 -7.58
N MET A 3 4.33 1.78 -7.02
CA MET A 3 4.20 2.15 -5.61
C MET A 3 3.34 1.14 -4.87
N LEU A 4 3.83 0.63 -3.75
CA LEU A 4 3.05 -0.23 -2.85
C LEU A 4 2.58 0.57 -1.64
N GLN A 5 1.26 0.59 -1.41
CA GLN A 5 0.62 1.19 -0.26
C GLN A 5 0.26 0.09 0.73
N VAL A 6 0.92 0.05 1.90
CA VAL A 6 0.65 -0.95 2.94
C VAL A 6 -0.16 -0.31 4.05
N TYR A 7 -1.38 -0.81 4.28
CA TYR A 7 -2.29 -0.30 5.30
C TYR A 7 -2.25 -1.18 6.55
N ARG A 8 -1.74 -0.64 7.65
CA ARG A 8 -1.74 -1.33 8.96
C ARG A 8 -3.04 -1.15 9.75
N SER A 9 -3.81 -0.14 9.42
CA SER A 9 -5.13 0.20 9.96
C SER A 9 -6.05 0.56 8.80
N GLU A 10 -7.37 0.60 9.05
CA GLU A 10 -8.32 0.99 8.02
C GLU A 10 -8.06 2.45 7.61
N PRO A 11 -7.82 2.74 6.31
CA PRO A 11 -7.42 4.08 5.90
C PRO A 11 -8.54 5.08 6.14
N ASN A 12 -8.22 6.17 6.84
CA ASN A 12 -9.11 7.32 7.00
C ASN A 12 -9.20 8.15 5.70
N ASP A 13 -10.10 9.12 5.66
CA ASP A 13 -10.34 9.90 4.44
C ASP A 13 -9.14 10.77 4.04
N ASP A 14 -8.32 11.18 4.99
CA ASP A 14 -7.05 11.88 4.73
C ASP A 14 -6.04 10.96 4.03
N VAL A 15 -5.87 9.72 4.52
CA VAL A 15 -4.99 8.71 3.92
C VAL A 15 -5.46 8.37 2.52
N LYS A 16 -6.76 8.17 2.30
CA LYS A 16 -7.31 7.93 0.95
C LYS A 16 -6.98 9.09 0.01
N THR A 17 -7.16 10.33 0.46
CA THR A 17 -6.85 11.52 -0.33
C THR A 17 -5.36 11.60 -0.66
N LEU A 18 -4.48 11.34 0.31
CA LEU A 18 -3.03 11.34 0.11
C LEU A 18 -2.58 10.24 -0.86
N VAL A 19 -3.12 9.04 -0.71
CA VAL A 19 -2.86 7.90 -1.60
C VAL A 19 -3.29 8.22 -3.02
N ASP A 20 -4.46 8.83 -3.21
CA ASP A 20 -4.99 9.19 -4.53
C ASP A 20 -4.08 10.23 -5.22
N ILE A 21 -3.64 11.25 -4.48
CA ILE A 21 -2.65 12.24 -4.97
C ILE A 21 -1.32 11.57 -5.34
N LEU A 22 -0.84 10.63 -4.52
CA LEU A 22 0.42 9.91 -4.72
C LEU A 22 0.38 8.96 -5.93
N ASN A 23 -0.77 8.38 -6.20
CA ASN A 23 -0.98 7.37 -7.22
C ASN A 23 -1.40 7.96 -8.58
N ARG A 24 -1.80 9.24 -8.63
CA ARG A 24 -2.36 9.89 -9.84
C ARG A 24 -1.51 9.74 -11.11
N ASP A 25 -0.18 9.71 -10.98
CA ASP A 25 0.75 9.58 -12.11
C ASP A 25 1.59 8.28 -12.06
N ARG A 26 1.17 7.29 -11.25
CA ARG A 26 1.98 6.10 -10.94
C ARG A 26 1.13 4.83 -10.92
N GLU A 27 1.78 3.70 -11.23
CA GLU A 27 1.16 2.40 -10.96
C GLU A 27 1.17 2.15 -9.46
N ALA A 28 -0.01 1.98 -8.88
CA ALA A 28 -0.18 1.75 -7.46
C ALA A 28 -0.71 0.34 -7.20
N ASP A 29 -0.10 -0.32 -6.24
CA ASP A 29 -0.55 -1.57 -5.66
C ASP A 29 -0.85 -1.33 -4.18
N GLU A 30 -1.83 -2.05 -3.63
CA GLU A 30 -2.24 -1.91 -2.24
C GLU A 30 -2.21 -3.24 -1.50
N PHE A 31 -1.82 -3.19 -0.23
CA PHE A 31 -1.81 -4.34 0.65
C PHE A 31 -2.44 -3.98 1.99
N LYS A 32 -3.50 -4.71 2.36
CA LYS A 32 -4.22 -4.52 3.62
C LYS A 32 -3.65 -5.46 4.67
N LEU A 33 -2.78 -4.93 5.53
CA LEU A 33 -2.18 -5.66 6.64
C LEU A 33 -3.14 -5.81 7.83
N TYR A 34 -4.15 -4.93 7.94
CA TYR A 34 -5.15 -4.96 9.02
C TYR A 34 -6.22 -6.05 8.88
N GLY A 35 -6.17 -6.88 7.84
CA GLY A 35 -7.09 -8.01 7.65
C GLY A 35 -6.88 -9.12 8.68
N GLU A 36 -7.83 -10.06 8.79
CA GLU A 36 -7.76 -11.17 9.75
C GLU A 36 -6.60 -12.15 9.50
N ASN A 37 -6.16 -12.31 8.24
CA ASN A 37 -5.04 -13.18 7.86
C ASN A 37 -4.23 -12.57 6.71
N PRO A 38 -3.34 -11.59 6.98
CA PRO A 38 -2.50 -11.00 5.96
C PRO A 38 -1.45 -12.01 5.48
N ASN A 39 -1.35 -12.19 4.16
CA ASN A 39 -0.34 -13.06 3.57
C ASN A 39 1.02 -12.34 3.49
N TYR A 40 1.89 -12.62 4.45
CA TYR A 40 3.22 -12.00 4.52
C TYR A 40 4.14 -12.38 3.36
N ASP A 41 4.01 -13.59 2.81
CA ASP A 41 4.82 -14.01 1.64
C ASP A 41 4.43 -13.18 0.40
N GLU A 42 3.14 -12.90 0.24
CA GLU A 42 2.64 -12.01 -0.82
C GLU A 42 3.09 -10.57 -0.58
N LEU A 43 3.04 -10.07 0.66
CA LEU A 43 3.52 -8.74 1.02
C LEU A 43 4.99 -8.57 0.64
N VAL A 44 5.84 -9.52 1.03
CA VAL A 44 7.28 -9.49 0.70
C VAL A 44 7.46 -9.48 -0.81
N SER A 45 6.75 -10.34 -1.54
CA SER A 45 6.81 -10.39 -3.00
C SER A 45 6.40 -9.06 -3.64
N LYS A 46 5.34 -8.40 -3.13
CA LYS A 46 4.88 -7.08 -3.58
C LYS A 46 5.88 -5.98 -3.27
N ILE A 47 6.53 -6.01 -2.10
CA ILE A 47 7.58 -5.05 -1.72
C ILE A 47 8.75 -5.12 -2.70
N PHE A 48 9.21 -6.34 -3.04
CA PHE A 48 10.30 -6.51 -4.01
C PHE A 48 9.93 -6.13 -5.44
N ALA A 49 8.65 -6.27 -5.82
CA ALA A 49 8.14 -5.85 -7.12
C ALA A 49 7.87 -4.33 -7.23
N ALA A 50 7.88 -3.61 -6.10
CA ALA A 50 7.62 -2.18 -6.06
C ALA A 50 8.92 -1.36 -6.05
N ASP A 51 8.92 -0.25 -6.79
CA ASP A 51 10.05 0.70 -6.76
C ASP A 51 10.05 1.50 -5.45
N LYS A 52 8.86 1.74 -4.87
CA LYS A 52 8.68 2.46 -3.62
C LYS A 52 7.56 1.83 -2.81
N THR A 53 7.77 1.70 -1.50
CA THR A 53 6.75 1.23 -0.56
C THR A 53 6.45 2.33 0.45
N VAL A 54 5.16 2.58 0.71
CA VAL A 54 4.66 3.53 1.72
C VAL A 54 3.81 2.76 2.70
N CYS A 55 4.15 2.87 3.99
CA CYS A 55 3.43 2.21 5.06
C CYS A 55 2.58 3.24 5.82
N TRP A 56 1.28 3.01 5.85
CA TRP A 56 0.30 3.81 6.59
C TRP A 56 0.04 3.15 7.94
N TRP A 57 0.29 3.91 9.01
CA TRP A 57 0.17 3.49 10.41
C TRP A 57 -1.03 4.15 11.07
#